data_AF-A0A1B6ME54-F1
#
_entry.id   AF-A0A1B6ME54-F1
#
_cell.length_a   1.000
_cell.length_b   1.000
_cell.length_c   1.000
_cell.angle_alpha   90.00
_cell.angle_beta   90.00
_cell.angle_gamma   90.00
#
_symmetry.space_group_name_H-M   'P 1'
#
loop_
_entity.id
_entity.type
_entity.pdbx_description
1 polymer ?
#
loop_
_entity_poly.entity_id
_entity_poly.type
_entity_poly.pdbx_seq_one_letter_code
_entity_poly.pdbx_strand_id
1 'polypeptide(L)'
;QILVRNLLLCHLEEVRKWLECVLHEDMPPCTELEEYLRNGVVLAKIGNVVAPDVVPRNQIYDSELRRYHAAGLQFRHTDNINFWLKSLQAIQLPLTFYPETTDVYDKKNMPRVIFCIHALSSHLFKLGKSPQIQDLYGKVTFTDEEITVMSSELQKYGVQLPAFQKIGGLLATELPGDSAALHAAVIAVNKAIDSEDREALLRSLQNKNARLDYILEEYVDHYANTLKPAKAAKMEAALNRSLNDSYVADVYDDLLTQAEIQGHINSVNVCQKWNEVFDMAAQHNSNQMAAILASPCLQLSDVERDNGSWYEEMLRKMVDSGKWIEYGESSEWRQVMQHIVRAGNSAAALHQKRTSAVKVVNQQLINGSVSGLLEALRNPCLDIDPELLTTFAAPLYWDEMVADRLDCGRDLTLNDIKVSVGVLSEIAHLTSAIDSGNLENIWTALMELSVLLRFEGLEPGLRMQYCSGLMACRSYKLLEDVDCTILNSADIQDCINLVNAKEEGWVSQTLQQGCLRLFPHGCVQLLQAAH
;
A
#
# COMPACT_ATOMS: atom_id res chain seq x y z
N GLN A 1 -18.46 -34.94 35.89
CA GLN A 1 -19.10 -33.62 35.71
C GLN A 1 -18.13 -32.46 35.93
N ILE A 2 -17.32 -32.42 37.01
CA ILE A 2 -16.28 -31.38 37.24
C ILE A 2 -15.26 -31.28 36.08
N LEU A 3 -14.80 -32.42 35.52
CA LEU A 3 -13.84 -32.43 34.41
C LEU A 3 -14.35 -31.89 33.05
N VAL A 4 -15.64 -32.06 32.73
CA VAL A 4 -16.25 -31.52 31.50
C VAL A 4 -16.32 -29.98 31.54
N ARG A 5 -16.31 -29.40 32.75
CA ARG A 5 -16.46 -27.95 32.98
C ARG A 5 -15.13 -27.21 32.80
N ASN A 6 -14.01 -27.83 33.20
CA ASN A 6 -12.68 -27.31 32.90
C ASN A 6 -12.41 -27.25 31.38
N LEU A 7 -12.98 -28.19 30.61
CA LEU A 7 -12.77 -28.26 29.16
C LEU A 7 -13.35 -27.04 28.42
N LEU A 8 -14.55 -26.58 28.75
CA LEU A 8 -15.13 -25.39 28.10
C LEU A 8 -14.38 -24.10 28.47
N LEU A 9 -13.96 -23.97 29.73
CA LEU A 9 -13.14 -22.82 30.17
C LEU A 9 -11.79 -22.78 29.44
N CYS A 10 -11.14 -23.93 29.25
CA CYS A 10 -9.97 -24.02 28.38
C CYS A 10 -10.29 -23.52 26.97
N HIS A 11 -11.36 -24.01 26.34
CA HIS A 11 -11.71 -23.59 24.98
C HIS A 11 -12.07 -22.11 24.84
N LEU A 12 -12.67 -21.50 25.87
CA LEU A 12 -12.91 -20.05 25.91
C LEU A 12 -11.60 -19.28 26.02
N GLU A 13 -10.68 -19.73 26.86
CA GLU A 13 -9.37 -19.11 27.03
C GLU A 13 -8.50 -19.24 25.75
N GLU A 14 -8.59 -20.38 25.07
CA GLU A 14 -7.96 -20.60 23.75
C GLU A 14 -8.49 -19.61 22.71
N VAL A 15 -9.81 -19.45 22.63
CA VAL A 15 -10.44 -18.46 21.75
C VAL A 15 -10.02 -17.04 22.14
N ARG A 16 -10.02 -16.71 23.44
CA ARG A 16 -9.61 -15.39 23.94
C ARG A 16 -8.23 -15.01 23.43
N LYS A 17 -7.21 -15.85 23.68
CA LYS A 17 -5.83 -15.58 23.25
C LYS A 17 -5.68 -15.53 21.74
N TRP A 18 -6.42 -16.36 21.02
CA TRP A 18 -6.42 -16.33 19.56
C TRP A 18 -7.03 -15.03 19.02
N LEU A 19 -8.12 -14.55 19.61
CA LEU A 19 -8.73 -13.26 19.25
C LEU A 19 -7.78 -12.09 19.52
N GLU A 20 -7.10 -12.07 20.67
CA GLU A 20 -6.09 -11.05 21.00
C GLU A 20 -4.97 -11.01 19.97
N CYS A 21 -4.48 -12.18 19.57
CA CYS A 21 -3.41 -12.30 18.59
C CYS A 21 -3.85 -11.88 17.18
N VAL A 22 -5.06 -12.24 16.75
CA VAL A 22 -5.57 -11.91 15.41
C VAL A 22 -6.01 -10.46 15.30
N LEU A 23 -6.64 -9.91 16.33
CA LEU A 23 -7.21 -8.56 16.31
C LEU A 23 -6.26 -7.48 16.85
N HIS A 24 -5.20 -7.87 17.57
CA HIS A 24 -4.30 -6.95 18.28
C HIS A 24 -5.06 -6.02 19.24
N GLU A 25 -6.10 -6.56 19.88
CA GLU A 25 -6.95 -5.87 20.86
C GLU A 25 -7.06 -6.74 22.12
N ASP A 26 -7.05 -6.13 23.30
CA ASP A 26 -7.24 -6.84 24.57
C ASP A 26 -8.67 -7.40 24.66
N MET A 27 -8.78 -8.66 25.08
CA MET A 27 -10.08 -9.32 25.26
C MET A 27 -10.43 -9.41 26.75
N PRO A 28 -11.74 -9.39 27.10
CA PRO A 28 -12.15 -9.56 28.49
C PRO A 28 -11.80 -10.97 29.01
N PRO A 29 -11.83 -11.18 30.33
CA PRO A 29 -11.62 -12.51 30.93
C PRO A 29 -12.49 -13.59 30.29
N CYS A 30 -12.01 -14.84 30.24
CA CYS A 30 -12.73 -15.94 29.57
C CYS A 30 -14.15 -16.19 30.12
N THR A 31 -14.40 -15.84 31.38
CA THR A 31 -15.73 -15.91 32.02
C THR A 31 -16.73 -14.88 31.48
N GLU A 32 -16.27 -13.74 30.98
CA GLU A 32 -17.09 -12.67 30.41
C GLU A 32 -17.11 -12.69 28.87
N LEU A 33 -16.22 -13.48 28.26
CA LEU A 33 -16.06 -13.56 26.81
C LEU A 33 -17.38 -13.88 26.09
N GLU A 34 -18.18 -14.80 26.63
CA GLU A 34 -19.45 -15.16 25.99
C GLU A 34 -20.41 -13.96 25.90
N GLU A 35 -20.49 -13.15 26.95
CA GLU A 35 -21.34 -11.95 26.97
C GLU A 35 -20.79 -10.87 26.04
N TYR A 36 -19.47 -10.73 25.98
CA TYR A 36 -18.78 -9.76 25.14
C TYR A 36 -19.00 -9.99 23.64
N LEU A 37 -19.15 -11.25 23.21
CA LEU A 37 -19.38 -11.62 21.81
C LEU A 37 -20.82 -11.34 21.33
N ARG A 38 -21.79 -11.12 22.23
CA ARG A 38 -23.24 -11.03 21.89
C ARG A 38 -23.59 -9.86 20.97
N ASN A 39 -22.84 -8.75 21.05
CA ASN A 39 -23.03 -7.58 20.19
C ASN A 39 -22.47 -7.79 18.75
N GLY A 40 -21.80 -8.92 18.51
CA GLY A 40 -21.24 -9.28 17.21
C GLY A 40 -20.08 -8.41 16.71
N VAL A 41 -19.64 -7.38 17.44
CA VAL A 41 -18.59 -6.45 16.97
C VAL A 41 -17.28 -7.19 16.74
N VAL A 42 -16.83 -7.97 17.73
CA VAL A 42 -15.62 -8.79 17.61
C VAL A 42 -15.73 -9.79 16.47
N LEU A 43 -16.89 -10.46 16.33
CA LEU A 43 -17.17 -11.41 15.25
C LEU A 43 -17.08 -10.73 13.87
N ALA A 44 -17.64 -9.52 13.73
CA ALA A 44 -17.54 -8.73 12.51
C ALA A 44 -16.10 -8.27 12.23
N LYS A 45 -15.32 -7.91 13.26
CA LYS A 45 -13.89 -7.60 13.11
C LYS A 45 -13.10 -8.80 12.58
N ILE A 46 -13.33 -10.01 13.09
CA ILE A 46 -12.75 -11.24 12.51
C ILE A 46 -13.20 -11.39 11.06
N GLY A 47 -14.49 -11.18 10.77
CA GLY A 47 -15.00 -11.22 9.41
C GLY A 47 -14.30 -10.24 8.47
N ASN A 48 -13.93 -9.04 8.96
CA ASN A 48 -13.14 -8.07 8.21
C ASN A 48 -11.69 -8.54 7.97
N VAL A 49 -11.02 -9.09 8.98
CA VAL A 49 -9.66 -9.64 8.82
C VAL A 49 -9.63 -10.73 7.75
N VAL A 50 -10.68 -11.54 7.70
CA VAL A 50 -10.75 -12.74 6.87
C VAL A 50 -11.25 -12.44 5.45
N ALA A 51 -12.26 -11.59 5.32
CA ALA A 51 -12.93 -11.23 4.08
C ALA A 51 -13.31 -9.73 4.09
N PRO A 52 -12.32 -8.82 3.94
CA PRO A 52 -12.53 -7.38 4.08
C PRO A 52 -13.51 -6.80 3.05
N ASP A 53 -13.61 -7.41 1.87
CA ASP A 53 -14.55 -7.01 0.83
C ASP A 53 -16.01 -7.32 1.20
N VAL A 54 -16.23 -8.37 2.00
CA VAL A 54 -17.56 -8.81 2.45
C VAL A 54 -17.98 -8.09 3.73
N VAL A 55 -17.01 -7.79 4.60
CA VAL A 55 -17.23 -7.07 5.86
C VAL A 55 -16.31 -5.84 5.92
N PRO A 56 -16.69 -4.72 5.28
CA PRO A 56 -15.91 -3.50 5.35
C PRO A 56 -15.88 -2.93 6.78
N ARG A 57 -14.71 -2.47 7.25
CA ARG A 57 -14.54 -1.90 8.62
C ARG A 57 -15.55 -0.78 8.92
N ASN A 58 -15.85 0.05 7.93
CA ASN A 58 -16.78 1.18 8.07
C ASN A 58 -18.27 0.79 8.17
N GLN A 59 -18.61 -0.48 7.91
CA GLN A 59 -19.98 -0.99 8.03
C GLN A 59 -20.23 -1.72 9.37
N ILE A 60 -19.19 -1.96 10.17
CA ILE A 60 -19.32 -2.56 11.49
C ILE A 60 -20.04 -1.56 12.40
N TYR A 61 -21.21 -1.95 12.90
CA TYR A 61 -22.01 -1.12 13.79
C TYR A 61 -21.39 -1.08 15.19
N ASP A 62 -21.28 0.12 15.75
CA ASP A 62 -20.75 0.37 17.10
C ASP A 62 -19.36 -0.25 17.33
N SER A 63 -18.44 -0.06 16.38
CA SER A 63 -17.07 -0.61 16.39
C SER A 63 -16.26 -0.30 17.66
N GLU A 64 -16.60 0.80 18.35
CA GLU A 64 -15.97 1.26 19.59
C GLU A 64 -16.83 1.00 20.84
N LEU A 65 -17.92 0.23 20.72
CA LEU A 65 -18.81 -0.16 21.82
C LEU A 65 -19.46 1.00 22.61
N ARG A 66 -19.41 2.24 22.10
CA ARG A 66 -19.94 3.43 22.82
C ARG A 66 -21.43 3.30 23.08
N ARG A 67 -22.18 2.75 22.11
CA ARG A 67 -23.64 2.59 22.24
C ARG A 67 -23.98 1.40 23.12
N TYR A 68 -23.22 0.32 23.02
CA TYR A 68 -23.34 -0.84 23.89
C TYR A 68 -23.12 -0.45 25.36
N HIS A 69 -22.10 0.33 25.68
CA HIS A 69 -21.87 0.80 27.04
C HIS A 69 -22.95 1.76 27.55
N ALA A 70 -23.54 2.58 26.67
CA ALA A 70 -24.56 3.56 27.06
C ALA A 70 -25.98 2.97 27.20
N ALA A 71 -26.36 2.03 26.32
CA ALA A 71 -27.74 1.57 26.18
C ALA A 71 -27.89 0.03 26.13
N GLY A 72 -26.78 -0.71 26.26
CA GLY A 72 -26.78 -2.17 26.19
C GLY A 72 -26.98 -2.70 24.77
N LEU A 73 -27.39 -3.97 24.69
CA LEU A 73 -27.58 -4.70 23.44
C LEU A 73 -28.80 -4.18 22.65
N GLN A 74 -28.53 -3.59 21.50
CA GLN A 74 -29.54 -3.13 20.53
C GLN A 74 -29.72 -4.13 19.37
N PHE A 75 -30.93 -4.23 18.82
CA PHE A 75 -31.25 -5.12 17.70
C PHE A 75 -30.32 -4.94 16.50
N ARG A 76 -29.88 -3.70 16.23
CA ARG A 76 -28.94 -3.40 15.14
C ARG A 76 -27.59 -4.12 15.25
N HIS A 77 -27.18 -4.57 16.44
CA HIS A 77 -25.99 -5.42 16.61
C HIS A 77 -26.10 -6.76 15.88
N THR A 78 -27.32 -7.22 15.56
CA THR A 78 -27.52 -8.43 14.73
C THR A 78 -26.90 -8.29 13.34
N ASP A 79 -26.78 -7.07 12.81
CA ASP A 79 -26.09 -6.81 11.53
C ASP A 79 -24.63 -7.26 11.59
N ASN A 80 -23.93 -7.01 12.70
CA ASN A 80 -22.54 -7.44 12.89
C ASN A 80 -22.41 -8.96 12.85
N ILE A 81 -23.32 -9.68 13.50
CA ILE A 81 -23.36 -11.14 13.50
C ILE A 81 -23.62 -11.66 12.08
N ASN A 82 -24.55 -11.05 11.36
CA ASN A 82 -24.87 -11.43 9.98
C ASN A 82 -23.70 -11.16 9.03
N PHE A 83 -22.94 -10.08 9.22
CA PHE A 83 -21.69 -9.84 8.49
C PHE A 83 -20.66 -10.93 8.74
N TRP A 84 -20.46 -11.33 10.00
CA TRP A 84 -19.59 -12.44 10.34
C TRP A 84 -20.02 -13.75 9.65
N LEU A 85 -21.30 -14.13 9.73
CA LEU A 85 -21.81 -15.33 9.06
C LEU A 85 -21.59 -15.30 7.53
N LYS A 86 -21.76 -14.14 6.89
CA LYS A 86 -21.43 -13.95 5.46
C LYS A 86 -19.94 -14.15 5.19
N SER A 87 -19.08 -13.70 6.10
CA SER A 87 -17.63 -13.91 5.96
C SER A 87 -17.25 -15.41 6.04
N LEU A 88 -17.93 -16.19 6.88
CA LEU A 88 -17.75 -17.66 6.96
C LEU A 88 -18.08 -18.33 5.63
N GLN A 89 -19.15 -17.87 4.97
CA GLN A 89 -19.55 -18.37 3.65
C GLN A 89 -18.53 -17.99 2.58
N ALA A 90 -18.00 -16.77 2.62
CA ALA A 90 -17.02 -16.28 1.65
C ALA A 90 -15.72 -17.10 1.67
N ILE A 91 -15.29 -17.59 2.85
CA ILE A 91 -14.14 -18.50 2.98
C ILE A 91 -14.48 -19.98 2.85
N GLN A 92 -15.74 -20.29 2.53
CA GLN A 92 -16.23 -21.66 2.31
C GLN A 92 -16.05 -22.55 3.55
N LEU A 93 -16.23 -22.01 4.76
CA LEU A 93 -16.31 -22.84 5.96
C LEU A 93 -17.57 -23.74 5.86
N PRO A 94 -17.54 -25.03 6.22
CA PRO A 94 -18.71 -25.90 6.13
C PRO A 94 -19.88 -25.45 7.00
N LEU A 95 -21.11 -25.52 6.46
CA LEU A 95 -22.34 -25.08 7.13
C LEU A 95 -22.61 -25.81 8.46
N THR A 96 -22.07 -27.02 8.63
CA THR A 96 -22.15 -27.81 9.87
C THR A 96 -21.61 -27.05 11.09
N PHE A 97 -20.66 -26.14 10.90
CA PHE A 97 -20.07 -25.34 11.98
C PHE A 97 -20.87 -24.09 12.33
N TYR A 98 -21.84 -23.67 11.49
CA TYR A 98 -22.41 -22.33 11.58
C TYR A 98 -23.37 -22.26 12.78
N PRO A 99 -23.26 -21.24 13.64
CA PRO A 99 -24.29 -20.90 14.59
C PRO A 99 -25.41 -20.09 13.93
N GLU A 100 -26.55 -19.98 14.60
CA GLU A 100 -27.62 -19.07 14.24
C GLU A 100 -27.43 -17.70 14.90
N THR A 101 -28.03 -16.65 14.34
CA THR A 101 -27.97 -15.29 14.94
C THR A 101 -28.49 -15.27 16.37
N THR A 102 -29.51 -16.09 16.69
CA THR A 102 -30.05 -16.20 18.05
C THR A 102 -29.13 -16.96 19.00
N ASP A 103 -28.25 -17.82 18.50
CA ASP A 103 -27.26 -18.52 19.35
C ASP A 103 -26.31 -17.52 20.00
N VAL A 104 -25.95 -16.47 19.25
CA VAL A 104 -25.11 -15.35 19.68
C VAL A 104 -25.93 -14.28 20.42
N TYR A 105 -26.90 -13.65 19.74
CA TYR A 105 -27.58 -12.44 20.24
C TYR A 105 -28.39 -12.72 21.53
N ASP A 106 -29.16 -13.81 21.55
CA ASP A 106 -29.97 -14.22 22.70
C ASP A 106 -29.20 -15.12 23.69
N LYS A 107 -27.90 -15.38 23.44
CA LYS A 107 -27.07 -16.33 24.21
C LYS A 107 -27.70 -17.73 24.31
N LYS A 108 -28.41 -18.20 23.27
CA LYS A 108 -29.09 -19.52 23.29
C LYS A 108 -28.13 -20.69 23.22
N ASN A 109 -27.01 -20.55 22.51
CA ASN A 109 -26.05 -21.64 22.31
C ASN A 109 -24.63 -21.11 22.03
N MET A 110 -24.05 -20.42 23.02
CA MET A 110 -22.66 -19.96 22.94
C MET A 110 -21.62 -21.08 22.73
N PRO A 111 -21.77 -22.31 23.28
CA PRO A 111 -20.85 -23.39 22.96
C PRO A 111 -20.73 -23.69 21.46
N ARG A 112 -21.82 -23.55 20.68
CA ARG A 112 -21.77 -23.67 19.21
C ARG A 112 -21.02 -22.53 18.54
N VAL A 113 -21.12 -21.32 19.08
CA VAL A 113 -20.36 -20.14 18.61
C VAL A 113 -18.87 -20.35 18.83
N ILE A 114 -18.47 -20.79 20.02
CA ILE A 114 -17.07 -21.11 20.36
C ILE A 114 -16.54 -22.25 19.47
N PHE A 115 -17.35 -23.29 19.24
CA PHE A 115 -17.01 -24.37 18.30
C PHE A 115 -16.80 -23.87 16.87
N CYS A 116 -17.65 -22.95 16.40
CA CYS A 116 -17.47 -22.32 15.10
C CYS A 116 -16.17 -21.52 15.02
N ILE A 117 -15.79 -20.80 16.09
CA ILE A 117 -14.54 -20.03 16.12
C ILE A 117 -13.32 -20.96 16.08
N HIS A 118 -13.36 -22.10 16.79
CA HIS A 118 -12.30 -23.13 16.71
C HIS A 118 -12.17 -23.76 15.32
N ALA A 119 -13.30 -24.02 14.65
CA ALA A 119 -13.30 -24.52 13.28
C ALA A 119 -12.77 -23.46 12.30
N LEU A 120 -13.17 -22.20 12.49
CA LEU A 120 -12.69 -21.06 11.74
C LEU A 120 -11.18 -20.88 11.90
N SER A 121 -10.66 -20.88 13.13
CA SER A 121 -9.23 -20.70 13.40
C SER A 121 -8.39 -21.80 12.74
N SER A 122 -8.85 -23.06 12.83
CA SER A 122 -8.19 -24.21 12.17
C SER A 122 -8.20 -24.08 10.65
N HIS A 123 -9.33 -23.66 10.07
CA HIS A 123 -9.45 -23.44 8.62
C HIS A 123 -8.58 -22.28 8.14
N LEU A 124 -8.54 -21.17 8.88
CA LEU A 124 -7.69 -20.02 8.57
C LEU A 124 -6.19 -20.34 8.72
N PHE A 125 -5.83 -21.13 9.74
CA PHE A 125 -4.47 -21.64 9.89
C PHE A 125 -4.05 -22.49 8.69
N LYS A 126 -4.91 -23.43 8.27
CA LYS A 126 -4.71 -24.20 7.04
C LYS A 126 -4.50 -23.30 5.82
N LEU A 127 -5.23 -22.20 5.70
CA LEU A 127 -5.10 -21.23 4.60
C LEU A 127 -3.88 -20.28 4.73
N GLY A 128 -3.12 -20.35 5.83
CA GLY A 128 -2.02 -19.44 6.12
C GLY A 128 -2.47 -18.00 6.38
N LYS A 129 -3.68 -17.82 6.94
CA LYS A 129 -4.30 -16.51 7.23
C LYS A 129 -4.33 -16.15 8.71
N SER A 130 -4.19 -17.12 9.61
CA SER A 130 -4.13 -16.89 11.06
C SER A 130 -3.10 -17.80 11.70
N PRO A 131 -2.60 -17.48 12.91
CA PRO A 131 -1.87 -18.44 13.72
C PRO A 131 -2.76 -19.62 14.12
N GLN A 132 -2.11 -20.73 14.51
CA GLN A 132 -2.77 -21.89 15.08
C GLN A 132 -3.32 -21.53 16.47
N ILE A 133 -4.56 -21.92 16.75
CA ILE A 133 -5.11 -21.82 18.11
C ILE A 133 -4.34 -22.77 19.04
N GLN A 134 -3.98 -22.27 20.23
CA GLN A 134 -3.20 -23.06 21.18
C GLN A 134 -4.09 -24.10 21.86
N ASP A 135 -3.47 -25.19 22.29
CA ASP A 135 -4.10 -26.20 23.14
C ASP A 135 -3.67 -25.97 24.59
N LEU A 136 -4.61 -25.48 25.40
CA LEU A 136 -4.37 -25.04 26.77
C LEU A 136 -4.86 -26.06 27.80
N TYR A 137 -5.40 -27.18 27.36
CA TYR A 137 -5.88 -28.22 28.25
C TYR A 137 -4.76 -28.74 29.16
N GLY A 138 -4.98 -28.68 30.48
CA GLY A 138 -3.99 -29.09 31.49
C GLY A 138 -2.84 -28.11 31.71
N LYS A 139 -2.78 -26.98 30.98
CA LYS A 139 -1.74 -25.94 31.11
C LYS A 139 -2.21 -24.72 31.89
N VAL A 140 -3.52 -24.52 31.99
CA VAL A 140 -4.15 -23.38 32.68
C VAL A 140 -4.96 -23.88 33.87
N THR A 141 -4.88 -23.15 34.98
CA THR A 141 -5.65 -23.40 36.20
C THR A 141 -6.70 -22.31 36.37
N PHE A 142 -7.94 -22.71 36.66
CA PHE A 142 -9.07 -21.81 36.93
C PHE A 142 -9.42 -21.85 38.42
N THR A 143 -10.03 -20.78 38.94
CA THR A 143 -10.49 -20.78 40.33
C THR A 143 -11.79 -21.57 40.49
N ASP A 144 -12.08 -22.02 41.71
CA ASP A 144 -13.31 -22.78 42.01
C ASP A 144 -14.57 -21.95 41.72
N GLU A 145 -14.50 -20.63 41.87
CA GLU A 145 -15.58 -19.69 41.53
C GLU A 145 -15.87 -19.68 40.02
N GLU A 146 -14.83 -19.58 39.18
CA GLU A 146 -14.97 -19.59 37.72
C GLU A 146 -15.58 -20.89 37.21
N ILE A 147 -15.12 -22.02 37.77
CA ILE A 147 -15.65 -23.35 37.47
C ILE A 147 -17.12 -23.45 37.89
N THR A 148 -17.48 -22.90 39.05
CA THR A 148 -18.85 -22.92 39.57
C THR A 148 -19.80 -22.06 38.73
N VAL A 149 -19.37 -20.86 38.33
CA VAL A 149 -20.15 -19.97 37.45
C VAL A 149 -20.46 -20.68 36.13
N MET A 150 -19.42 -21.20 35.45
CA MET A 150 -19.58 -21.92 34.19
C MET A 150 -20.47 -23.16 34.32
N SER A 151 -20.35 -23.88 35.44
CA SER A 151 -21.21 -25.03 35.76
C SER A 151 -22.69 -24.65 35.81
N SER A 152 -22.99 -23.51 36.43
CA SER A 152 -24.36 -23.03 36.58
C SER A 152 -24.96 -22.60 35.24
N GLU A 153 -24.17 -22.01 34.35
CA GLU A 153 -24.62 -21.58 33.02
C GLU A 153 -24.93 -22.77 32.12
N LEU A 154 -24.01 -23.74 32.03
CA LEU A 154 -24.21 -24.97 31.24
C LEU A 154 -25.47 -25.75 31.67
N GLN A 155 -25.73 -25.80 32.98
CA GLN A 155 -26.90 -26.52 33.51
C GLN A 155 -28.23 -25.77 33.24
N LYS A 156 -28.22 -24.44 33.18
CA LYS A 156 -29.41 -23.62 32.89
C LYS A 156 -29.91 -23.81 31.46
N TYR A 157 -29.00 -23.96 30.50
CA TYR A 157 -29.36 -24.02 29.07
C TYR A 157 -29.49 -25.46 28.53
N GLY A 158 -29.02 -26.47 29.27
CA GLY A 158 -29.18 -27.89 28.89
C GLY A 158 -28.52 -28.27 27.56
N VAL A 159 -27.54 -27.48 27.12
CA VAL A 159 -26.89 -27.61 25.81
C VAL A 159 -25.85 -28.73 25.85
N GLN A 160 -25.83 -29.58 24.82
CA GLN A 160 -24.75 -30.55 24.66
C GLN A 160 -23.51 -29.88 24.07
N LEU A 161 -22.35 -30.17 24.66
CA LEU A 161 -21.07 -29.66 24.18
C LEU A 161 -20.72 -30.28 22.81
N PRO A 162 -20.36 -29.46 21.81
CA PRO A 162 -19.84 -29.95 20.53
C PRO A 162 -18.57 -30.80 20.70
N ALA A 163 -18.30 -31.66 19.72
CA ALA A 163 -17.10 -32.49 19.71
C ALA A 163 -15.87 -31.70 19.21
N PHE A 164 -15.31 -30.83 20.06
CA PHE A 164 -14.14 -30.00 19.75
C PHE A 164 -12.93 -30.81 19.23
N GLN A 165 -12.75 -32.03 19.73
CA GLN A 165 -11.66 -32.94 19.31
C GLN A 165 -11.77 -33.39 17.84
N LYS A 166 -12.97 -33.39 17.26
CA LYS A 166 -13.21 -33.93 15.92
C LYS A 166 -13.17 -32.87 14.82
N ILE A 167 -12.86 -31.61 15.15
CA ILE A 167 -12.88 -30.49 14.19
C ILE A 167 -11.96 -30.78 13.00
N GLY A 168 -10.73 -31.24 13.23
CA GLY A 168 -9.77 -31.56 12.17
C GLY A 168 -10.26 -32.67 11.22
N GLY A 169 -10.86 -33.73 11.77
CA GLY A 169 -11.47 -34.81 10.99
C GLY A 169 -12.68 -34.34 10.18
N LEU A 170 -13.56 -33.54 10.78
CA LEU A 170 -14.74 -32.98 10.11
C LEU A 170 -14.37 -32.03 8.97
N LEU A 171 -13.32 -31.22 9.13
CA LEU A 171 -12.78 -30.37 8.07
C LEU A 171 -12.13 -31.17 6.92
N ALA A 172 -11.63 -32.38 7.19
CA ALA A 172 -10.98 -33.23 6.20
C ALA A 172 -11.96 -34.16 5.44
N THR A 173 -13.09 -34.53 6.05
CA THR A 173 -13.99 -35.59 5.55
C THR A 173 -14.81 -35.18 4.32
N GLU A 174 -14.99 -33.89 4.02
CA GLU A 174 -15.78 -33.45 2.86
C GLU A 174 -15.00 -33.28 1.54
N LEU A 175 -13.69 -33.57 1.51
CA LEU A 175 -12.92 -33.50 0.26
C LEU A 175 -13.18 -34.74 -0.62
N PRO A 176 -13.78 -34.62 -1.83
CA PRO A 176 -14.12 -35.78 -2.67
C PRO A 176 -12.90 -36.63 -3.01
N GLY A 177 -13.00 -37.96 -2.83
CA GLY A 177 -12.00 -38.96 -3.23
C GLY A 177 -11.73 -40.04 -2.18
N ASP A 178 -10.64 -40.79 -2.38
CA ASP A 178 -10.28 -41.93 -1.52
C ASP A 178 -9.73 -41.46 -0.16
N SER A 179 -10.62 -41.40 0.83
CA SER A 179 -10.29 -41.06 2.21
C SER A 179 -9.19 -41.95 2.78
N ALA A 180 -9.13 -43.24 2.42
CA ALA A 180 -8.10 -44.16 2.94
C ALA A 180 -6.70 -43.84 2.40
N ALA A 181 -6.60 -43.48 1.12
CA ALA A 181 -5.34 -43.04 0.50
C ALA A 181 -4.82 -41.74 1.13
N LEU A 182 -5.72 -40.80 1.44
CA LEU A 182 -5.38 -39.56 2.16
C LEU A 182 -4.84 -39.87 3.56
N HIS A 183 -5.56 -40.69 4.34
CA HIS A 183 -5.14 -41.08 5.68
C HIS A 183 -3.76 -41.77 5.66
N ALA A 184 -3.53 -42.70 4.73
CA ALA A 184 -2.25 -43.38 4.59
C ALA A 184 -1.10 -42.42 4.25
N ALA A 185 -1.34 -41.44 3.37
CA ALA A 185 -0.34 -40.43 3.01
C ALA A 185 0.00 -39.50 4.19
N VAL A 186 -1.00 -39.05 4.96
CA VAL A 186 -0.80 -38.24 6.16
C VAL A 186 -0.03 -39.00 7.25
N ILE A 187 -0.34 -40.29 7.43
CA ILE A 187 0.43 -41.17 8.34
C ILE A 187 1.89 -41.30 7.86
N ALA A 188 2.11 -41.43 6.55
CA ALA A 188 3.47 -41.49 6.00
C ALA A 188 4.27 -40.21 6.29
N VAL A 189 3.67 -39.03 6.15
CA VAL A 189 4.29 -37.75 6.54
C VAL A 189 4.65 -37.76 8.03
N ASN A 190 3.73 -38.16 8.90
CA ASN A 190 3.98 -38.21 10.34
C ASN A 190 5.11 -39.19 10.72
N LYS A 191 5.23 -40.32 10.04
CA LYS A 191 6.35 -41.26 10.21
C LYS A 191 7.66 -40.68 9.71
N ALA A 192 7.63 -39.95 8.60
CA ALA A 192 8.82 -39.28 8.08
C ALA A 192 9.36 -38.22 9.04
N ILE A 193 8.46 -37.47 9.71
CA ILE A 193 8.83 -36.53 10.78
C ILE A 193 9.59 -37.24 11.92
N ASP A 194 9.14 -38.42 12.35
CA ASP A 194 9.80 -39.19 13.43
C ASP A 194 11.16 -39.74 13.01
N SER A 195 11.30 -40.12 11.74
CA SER A 195 12.54 -40.72 11.23
C SER A 195 13.68 -39.72 11.03
N GLU A 196 13.42 -38.42 11.14
CA GLU A 196 14.36 -37.32 10.90
C GLU A 196 15.06 -37.36 9.52
N ASP A 197 14.49 -38.12 8.58
CA ASP A 197 14.96 -38.23 7.19
C ASP A 197 14.28 -37.16 6.32
N ARG A 198 15.08 -36.17 5.90
CA ARG A 198 14.65 -35.04 5.06
C ARG A 198 14.14 -35.47 3.69
N GLU A 199 14.80 -36.46 3.07
CA GLU A 199 14.39 -36.95 1.75
C GLU A 199 13.08 -37.74 1.85
N ALA A 200 12.93 -38.55 2.91
CA ALA A 200 11.67 -39.24 3.17
C ALA A 200 10.54 -38.25 3.50
N LEU A 201 10.83 -37.19 4.25
CA LEU A 201 9.87 -36.14 4.55
C LEU A 201 9.42 -35.42 3.28
N LEU A 202 10.35 -34.96 2.44
CA LEU A 202 10.02 -34.28 1.19
C LEU A 202 9.17 -35.17 0.26
N ARG A 203 9.58 -36.43 0.06
CA ARG A 203 8.81 -37.39 -0.74
C ARG A 203 7.40 -37.62 -0.19
N SER A 204 7.24 -37.64 1.13
CA SER A 204 5.94 -37.83 1.78
C SER A 204 5.07 -36.58 1.66
N LEU A 205 5.66 -35.39 1.78
CA LEU A 205 4.96 -34.12 1.59
C LEU A 205 4.48 -33.95 0.14
N GLN A 206 5.33 -34.26 -0.85
CA GLN A 206 5.02 -34.19 -2.28
C GLN A 206 4.06 -35.29 -2.77
N ASN A 207 3.66 -36.21 -1.88
CA ASN A 207 2.70 -37.23 -2.23
C ASN A 207 1.34 -36.58 -2.56
N LYS A 208 0.89 -36.72 -3.81
CA LYS A 208 -0.40 -36.18 -4.28
C LYS A 208 -1.60 -36.64 -3.44
N ASN A 209 -1.51 -37.83 -2.84
CA ASN A 209 -2.56 -38.35 -1.96
C ASN A 209 -2.64 -37.59 -0.63
N ALA A 210 -1.57 -36.93 -0.18
CA ALA A 210 -1.58 -36.06 1.00
C ALA A 210 -2.35 -34.75 0.77
N ARG A 211 -2.60 -34.39 -0.50
CA ARG A 211 -3.34 -33.18 -0.92
C ARG A 211 -2.79 -31.91 -0.25
N LEU A 212 -1.46 -31.82 -0.21
CA LEU A 212 -0.75 -30.67 0.31
C LEU A 212 -0.36 -29.76 -0.86
N ASP A 213 -0.60 -28.46 -0.69
CA ASP A 213 -0.33 -27.42 -1.69
C ASP A 213 0.92 -26.60 -1.30
N TYR A 214 1.54 -25.97 -2.31
CA TYR A 214 2.66 -25.03 -2.15
C TYR A 214 3.92 -25.60 -1.48
N ILE A 215 4.23 -26.87 -1.68
CA ILE A 215 5.46 -27.46 -1.14
C ILE A 215 6.67 -26.91 -1.91
N LEU A 216 7.61 -26.29 -1.20
CA LEU A 216 8.87 -25.76 -1.75
C LEU A 216 10.02 -26.65 -1.27
N GLU A 217 10.75 -27.25 -2.20
CA GLU A 217 11.83 -28.19 -1.91
C GLU A 217 12.96 -27.53 -1.10
N GLU A 218 13.23 -26.25 -1.37
CA GLU A 218 14.24 -25.47 -0.66
C GLU A 218 13.95 -25.29 0.84
N TYR A 219 12.70 -25.49 1.28
CA TYR A 219 12.28 -25.26 2.67
C TYR A 219 12.10 -26.54 3.48
N VAL A 220 12.52 -27.71 2.97
CA VAL A 220 12.38 -29.00 3.65
C VAL A 220 12.96 -28.99 5.08
N ASP A 221 14.10 -28.32 5.28
CA ASP A 221 14.72 -28.17 6.60
C ASP A 221 13.85 -27.36 7.55
N HIS A 222 13.28 -26.26 7.08
CA HIS A 222 12.38 -25.42 7.86
C HIS A 222 11.08 -26.17 8.19
N TYR A 223 10.52 -26.94 7.24
CA TYR A 223 9.35 -27.78 7.51
C TYR A 223 9.65 -28.81 8.60
N ALA A 224 10.78 -29.50 8.54
CA ALA A 224 11.16 -30.49 9.56
C ALA A 224 11.28 -29.84 10.95
N ASN A 225 11.93 -28.68 11.03
CA ASN A 225 12.14 -27.93 12.27
C ASN A 225 10.84 -27.39 12.87
N THR A 226 9.80 -27.15 12.06
CA THR A 226 8.48 -26.70 12.54
C THR A 226 7.53 -27.85 12.86
N LEU A 227 7.48 -28.89 12.01
CA LEU A 227 6.52 -30.00 12.16
C LEU A 227 6.86 -30.91 13.34
N LYS A 228 8.15 -31.13 13.63
CA LYS A 228 8.59 -31.95 14.76
C LYS A 228 8.11 -31.43 16.12
N PRO A 229 8.38 -30.17 16.52
CA PRO A 229 7.87 -29.64 17.78
C PRO A 229 6.33 -29.53 17.79
N ALA A 230 5.70 -29.23 16.66
CA ALA A 230 4.23 -29.21 16.57
C ALA A 230 3.61 -30.58 16.88
N LYS A 231 4.19 -31.66 16.33
CA LYS A 231 3.75 -33.03 16.62
C LYS A 231 3.97 -33.39 18.09
N ALA A 232 5.14 -33.05 18.65
CA ALA A 232 5.44 -33.31 20.06
C ALA A 232 4.46 -32.58 21.00
N ALA A 233 4.15 -31.31 20.73
CA ALA A 233 3.17 -30.54 21.49
C ALA A 233 1.76 -31.15 21.43
N LYS A 234 1.39 -31.72 20.29
CA LYS A 234 0.11 -32.41 20.12
C LYS A 234 0.03 -33.71 20.93
N MET A 235 1.08 -34.53 20.88
CA MET A 235 1.20 -35.74 21.70
C MET A 235 1.16 -35.42 23.21
N GLU A 236 1.82 -34.34 23.64
CA GLU A 236 1.76 -33.87 25.03
C GLU A 236 0.32 -33.48 25.43
N ALA A 237 -0.39 -32.77 24.55
CA ALA A 237 -1.78 -32.41 24.81
C ALA A 237 -2.73 -33.63 24.86
N ALA A 238 -2.52 -34.61 23.98
CA ALA A 238 -3.24 -35.89 24.03
C ALA A 238 -2.97 -36.64 25.34
N LEU A 239 -1.71 -36.71 25.78
CA LEU A 239 -1.35 -37.30 27.06
C LEU A 239 -2.05 -36.60 28.23
N ASN A 240 -2.07 -35.27 28.25
CA ASN A 240 -2.77 -34.50 29.29
C ASN A 240 -4.29 -34.80 29.32
N ARG A 241 -4.90 -35.04 28.16
CA ARG A 241 -6.32 -35.44 28.07
C ARG A 241 -6.56 -36.87 28.50
N SER A 242 -5.63 -37.78 28.25
CA SER A 242 -5.75 -39.20 28.64
C SER A 242 -5.87 -39.40 30.16
N LEU A 243 -5.44 -38.41 30.95
CA LEU A 243 -5.62 -38.38 32.41
C LEU A 243 -7.09 -38.15 32.84
N ASN A 244 -8.01 -37.93 31.88
CA ASN A 244 -9.44 -37.74 32.14
C ASN A 244 -10.22 -39.03 31.79
N ASP A 245 -10.97 -39.56 32.75
CA ASP A 245 -11.79 -40.79 32.63
C ASP A 245 -12.82 -40.77 31.48
N SER A 246 -13.16 -39.60 30.94
CA SER A 246 -14.10 -39.44 29.82
C SER A 246 -13.44 -39.35 28.43
N TYR A 247 -12.13 -39.50 28.35
CA TYR A 247 -11.37 -39.39 27.12
C TYR A 247 -11.56 -40.62 26.21
N VAL A 248 -11.74 -40.37 24.91
CA VAL A 248 -11.80 -41.40 23.87
C VAL A 248 -10.70 -41.08 22.87
N ALA A 249 -9.72 -41.97 22.75
CA ALA A 249 -8.58 -41.77 21.87
C ALA A 249 -9.00 -41.71 20.39
N ASP A 250 -8.55 -40.67 19.70
CA ASP A 250 -8.63 -40.50 18.25
C ASP A 250 -7.28 -40.85 17.61
N VAL A 251 -7.30 -41.39 16.39
CA VAL A 251 -6.09 -41.76 15.62
C VAL A 251 -5.18 -40.56 15.39
N TYR A 252 -5.75 -39.35 15.34
CA TYR A 252 -5.01 -38.10 15.16
C TYR A 252 -4.64 -37.40 16.45
N ASP A 253 -4.86 -37.98 17.62
CA ASP A 253 -4.41 -37.37 18.88
C ASP A 253 -2.87 -37.33 18.97
N ASP A 254 -2.19 -38.36 18.45
CA ASP A 254 -0.73 -38.45 18.42
C ASP A 254 -0.11 -38.05 17.07
N LEU A 255 -0.94 -37.71 16.09
CA LEU A 255 -0.52 -37.42 14.71
C LEU A 255 -1.03 -36.06 14.24
N LEU A 256 -0.20 -35.33 13.51
CA LEU A 256 -0.67 -34.13 12.81
C LEU A 256 -1.67 -34.52 11.72
N THR A 257 -2.79 -33.81 11.67
CA THR A 257 -3.79 -33.90 10.61
C THR A 257 -3.29 -33.24 9.34
N GLN A 258 -3.95 -33.53 8.20
CA GLN A 258 -3.64 -32.87 6.93
C GLN A 258 -3.73 -31.34 7.02
N ALA A 259 -4.74 -30.81 7.72
CA ALA A 259 -4.96 -29.38 7.87
C ALA A 259 -3.84 -28.70 8.69
N GLU A 260 -3.40 -29.34 9.77
CA GLU A 260 -2.29 -28.85 10.59
C GLU A 260 -0.98 -28.86 9.80
N ILE A 261 -0.68 -29.94 9.09
CA ILE A 261 0.52 -30.03 8.23
C ILE A 261 0.51 -28.92 7.18
N GLN A 262 -0.62 -28.74 6.48
CA GLN A 262 -0.76 -27.66 5.48
C GLN A 262 -0.58 -26.27 6.11
N GLY A 263 -1.14 -26.03 7.30
CA GLY A 263 -1.01 -24.76 8.00
C GLY A 263 0.44 -24.45 8.37
N HIS A 264 1.18 -25.43 8.89
CA HIS A 264 2.61 -25.28 9.19
C HIS A 264 3.44 -25.03 7.92
N ILE A 265 3.17 -25.77 6.83
CA ILE A 265 3.84 -25.54 5.53
C ILE A 265 3.60 -24.12 5.05
N ASN A 266 2.34 -23.66 5.06
CA ASN A 266 1.99 -22.30 4.64
C ASN A 266 2.66 -21.24 5.51
N SER A 267 2.69 -21.44 6.83
CA SER A 267 3.38 -20.55 7.77
C SER A 267 4.87 -20.46 7.49
N VAL A 268 5.55 -21.60 7.28
CA VAL A 268 6.97 -21.64 6.93
C VAL A 268 7.22 -20.96 5.60
N ASN A 269 6.43 -21.27 4.57
CA ASN A 269 6.57 -20.69 3.25
C ASN A 269 6.49 -19.17 3.27
N VAL A 270 5.47 -18.64 3.95
CA VAL A 270 5.27 -17.20 4.10
C VAL A 270 6.46 -16.59 4.83
N CYS A 271 6.86 -17.15 5.96
CA CYS A 271 7.98 -16.64 6.75
C CYS A 271 9.29 -16.61 5.96
N GLN A 272 9.67 -17.72 5.31
CA GLN A 272 10.92 -17.80 4.57
C GLN A 272 10.90 -16.92 3.32
N LYS A 273 9.78 -16.89 2.58
CA LYS A 273 9.67 -16.03 1.41
C LYS A 273 9.72 -14.54 1.78
N TRP A 274 9.26 -14.17 2.98
CA TRP A 274 9.46 -12.81 3.50
C TRP A 274 10.89 -12.48 3.82
N ASN A 275 11.61 -13.38 4.46
CA ASN A 275 13.05 -13.18 4.69
C ASN A 275 13.77 -12.95 3.36
N GLU A 276 13.44 -13.73 2.31
CA GLU A 276 13.99 -13.52 0.97
C GLU A 276 13.64 -12.13 0.38
N VAL A 277 12.39 -11.65 0.54
CA VAL A 277 11.99 -10.31 0.08
C VAL A 277 12.80 -9.22 0.78
N PHE A 278 12.97 -9.32 2.10
CA PHE A 278 13.73 -8.33 2.86
C PHE A 278 15.22 -8.36 2.54
N ASP A 279 15.81 -9.55 2.41
CA ASP A 279 17.20 -9.72 1.99
C ASP A 279 17.43 -9.11 0.60
N MET A 280 16.50 -9.30 -0.33
CA MET A 280 16.58 -8.74 -1.68
C MET A 280 16.44 -7.22 -1.71
N ALA A 281 15.56 -6.66 -0.87
CA ALA A 281 15.45 -5.22 -0.69
C ALA A 281 16.73 -4.62 -0.10
N ALA A 282 17.34 -5.28 0.89
CA ALA A 282 18.63 -4.87 1.46
C ALA A 282 19.80 -4.97 0.47
N GLN A 283 19.75 -5.92 -0.48
CA GLN A 283 20.76 -6.12 -1.51
C GLN A 283 20.55 -5.26 -2.77
N HIS A 284 19.52 -4.41 -2.82
CA HIS A 284 19.16 -3.61 -4.00
C HIS A 284 18.89 -4.45 -5.27
N ASN A 285 18.35 -5.66 -5.12
CA ASN A 285 18.09 -6.55 -6.25
C ASN A 285 16.66 -6.37 -6.78
N SER A 286 16.48 -5.40 -7.67
CA SER A 286 15.17 -5.08 -8.27
C SER A 286 14.68 -6.11 -9.30
N ASN A 287 15.59 -6.86 -9.95
CA ASN A 287 15.27 -7.75 -11.07
C ASN A 287 14.42 -8.97 -10.65
N GLN A 288 14.60 -9.44 -9.42
CA GLN A 288 13.91 -10.62 -8.90
C GLN A 288 12.76 -10.25 -7.95
N MET A 289 12.64 -8.97 -7.55
CA MET A 289 11.67 -8.51 -6.56
C MET A 289 10.22 -8.85 -6.95
N ALA A 290 9.83 -8.53 -8.19
CA ALA A 290 8.48 -8.84 -8.66
C ALA A 290 8.21 -10.36 -8.72
N ALA A 291 9.22 -11.17 -9.06
CA ALA A 291 9.07 -12.62 -9.12
C ALA A 291 8.86 -13.23 -7.72
N ILE A 292 9.61 -12.76 -6.72
CA ILE A 292 9.46 -13.22 -5.34
C ILE A 292 8.11 -12.79 -4.79
N LEU A 293 7.69 -11.54 -4.98
CA LEU A 293 6.38 -11.04 -4.54
C LEU A 293 5.20 -11.76 -5.22
N ALA A 294 5.38 -12.22 -6.46
CA ALA A 294 4.40 -13.02 -7.19
C ALA A 294 4.32 -14.49 -6.72
N SER A 295 5.13 -14.90 -5.72
CA SER A 295 5.10 -16.26 -5.19
C SER A 295 3.70 -16.62 -4.67
N PRO A 296 3.11 -17.76 -5.11
CA PRO A 296 1.74 -18.11 -4.77
C PRO A 296 1.46 -18.22 -3.26
N CYS A 297 2.45 -18.60 -2.46
CA CYS A 297 2.33 -18.70 -1.00
C CYS A 297 2.04 -17.34 -0.34
N LEU A 298 2.47 -16.23 -0.94
CA LEU A 298 2.26 -14.88 -0.44
C LEU A 298 0.84 -14.37 -0.73
N GLN A 299 0.14 -14.98 -1.70
CA GLN A 299 -1.21 -14.63 -2.18
C GLN A 299 -1.40 -13.10 -2.31
N LEU A 300 -0.41 -12.42 -2.87
CA LEU A 300 -0.51 -11.02 -3.25
C LEU A 300 -1.21 -10.90 -4.61
N SER A 301 -1.99 -9.84 -4.76
CA SER A 301 -2.69 -9.49 -5.99
C SER A 301 -1.98 -8.34 -6.71
N ASP A 302 -2.16 -8.26 -8.02
CA ASP A 302 -1.69 -7.16 -8.87
C ASP A 302 -0.16 -6.96 -8.87
N VAL A 303 0.62 -8.03 -8.69
CA VAL A 303 2.08 -7.95 -8.83
C VAL A 303 2.44 -7.92 -10.32
N GLU A 304 2.97 -6.78 -10.77
CA GLU A 304 3.40 -6.55 -12.14
C GLU A 304 4.90 -6.83 -12.29
N ARG A 305 5.25 -7.62 -13.31
CA ARG A 305 6.62 -8.07 -13.56
C ARG A 305 7.61 -6.91 -13.78
N ASP A 306 7.16 -5.86 -14.46
CA ASP A 306 8.01 -4.73 -14.85
C ASP A 306 8.20 -3.70 -13.73
N ASN A 307 7.45 -3.82 -12.62
CA ASN A 307 7.47 -2.87 -11.51
C ASN A 307 8.44 -3.25 -10.38
N GLY A 308 9.33 -4.23 -10.61
CA GLY A 308 10.27 -4.74 -9.59
C GLY A 308 11.11 -3.67 -8.90
N SER A 309 11.59 -2.66 -9.63
CA SER A 309 12.34 -1.54 -9.07
C SER A 309 11.51 -0.64 -8.15
N TRP A 310 10.22 -0.46 -8.46
CA TRP A 310 9.31 0.34 -7.64
C TRP A 310 8.98 -0.39 -6.34
N TYR A 311 8.78 -1.70 -6.39
CA TYR A 311 8.57 -2.50 -5.19
C TYR A 311 9.80 -2.51 -4.28
N GLU A 312 10.99 -2.69 -4.86
CA GLU A 312 12.26 -2.67 -4.11
C GLU A 312 12.46 -1.32 -3.42
N GLU A 313 12.26 -0.19 -4.11
CA GLU A 313 12.41 1.12 -3.50
C GLU A 313 11.45 1.34 -2.32
N MET A 314 10.19 0.90 -2.45
CA MET A 314 9.20 1.02 -1.37
C MET A 314 9.52 0.11 -0.18
N LEU A 315 9.93 -1.13 -0.44
CA LEU A 315 10.33 -2.07 0.60
C LEU A 315 11.60 -1.62 1.32
N ARG A 316 12.57 -1.07 0.59
CA ARG A 316 13.80 -0.55 1.18
C ARG A 316 13.52 0.58 2.17
N LYS A 317 12.63 1.53 1.83
CA LYS A 317 12.21 2.59 2.77
C LYS A 317 11.62 2.00 4.06
N MET A 318 10.91 0.87 3.96
CA MET A 318 10.39 0.16 5.12
C MET A 318 11.50 -0.54 5.92
N VAL A 319 12.42 -1.23 5.25
CA VAL A 319 13.58 -1.89 5.88
C VAL A 319 14.46 -0.88 6.62
N ASP A 320 14.82 0.22 5.95
CA ASP A 320 15.64 1.31 6.50
C ASP A 320 14.99 1.97 7.73
N SER A 321 13.65 1.98 7.79
CA SER A 321 12.91 2.54 8.92
C SER A 321 12.82 1.61 10.15
N GLY A 322 13.25 0.34 10.03
CA GLY A 322 13.15 -0.66 11.10
C GLY A 322 11.73 -1.13 11.44
N LYS A 323 10.69 -0.55 10.81
CA LYS A 323 9.28 -0.83 11.09
C LYS A 323 8.86 -2.26 10.76
N TRP A 324 9.62 -2.99 9.94
CA TRP A 324 9.28 -4.36 9.53
C TRP A 324 9.30 -5.38 10.69
N ILE A 325 10.09 -5.12 11.74
CA ILE A 325 10.19 -5.99 12.92
C ILE A 325 8.85 -6.04 13.68
N GLU A 326 8.09 -4.94 13.70
CA GLU A 326 6.77 -4.86 14.35
C GLU A 326 5.69 -5.69 13.60
N TYR A 327 5.89 -5.97 12.31
CA TYR A 327 4.93 -6.70 11.48
C TYR A 327 5.22 -8.20 11.34
N GLY A 328 6.43 -8.66 11.72
CA GLY A 328 6.86 -10.06 11.59
C GLY A 328 6.00 -11.06 12.40
N GLU A 329 5.31 -10.56 13.42
CA GLU A 329 4.41 -11.34 14.30
C GLU A 329 2.92 -11.02 14.08
N SER A 330 2.60 -10.07 13.19
CA SER A 330 1.23 -9.59 12.99
C SER A 330 0.48 -10.37 11.92
N SER A 331 -0.82 -10.62 12.14
CA SER A 331 -1.72 -11.19 11.12
C SER A 331 -1.98 -10.22 9.94
N GLU A 332 -1.57 -8.95 10.06
CA GLU A 332 -1.82 -7.89 9.07
C GLU A 332 -0.72 -7.75 8.01
N TRP A 333 0.38 -8.52 8.09
CA TRP A 333 1.51 -8.40 7.15
C TRP A 333 1.06 -8.42 5.69
N ARG A 334 0.06 -9.24 5.35
CA ARG A 334 -0.45 -9.36 3.97
C ARG A 334 -1.05 -8.06 3.46
N GLN A 335 -1.77 -7.34 4.32
CA GLN A 335 -2.38 -6.06 3.96
C GLN A 335 -1.32 -4.99 3.76
N VAL A 336 -0.31 -4.97 4.63
CA VAL A 336 0.85 -4.07 4.51
C VAL A 336 1.58 -4.33 3.19
N MET A 337 1.90 -5.58 2.88
CA MET A 337 2.58 -5.94 1.63
C MET A 337 1.72 -5.66 0.40
N GLN A 338 0.43 -5.93 0.47
CA GLN A 338 -0.51 -5.59 -0.60
C GLN A 338 -0.57 -4.06 -0.83
N HIS A 339 -0.49 -3.25 0.22
CA HIS A 339 -0.40 -1.80 0.11
C HIS A 339 0.91 -1.38 -0.57
N ILE A 340 2.05 -2.00 -0.25
CA ILE A 340 3.33 -1.73 -0.90
C ILE A 340 3.26 -2.03 -2.41
N VAL A 341 2.70 -3.17 -2.80
CA VAL A 341 2.51 -3.53 -4.22
C VAL A 341 1.65 -2.48 -4.93
N ARG A 342 0.50 -2.11 -4.34
CA ARG A 342 -0.39 -1.08 -4.90
C ARG A 342 0.29 0.28 -5.01
N ALA A 343 1.04 0.68 -4.00
CA ALA A 343 1.81 1.93 -4.00
C ALA A 343 2.89 1.92 -5.09
N GLY A 344 3.61 0.80 -5.24
CA GLY A 344 4.60 0.60 -6.28
C GLY A 344 4.00 0.70 -7.69
N ASN A 345 2.86 0.04 -7.94
CA ASN A 345 2.15 0.13 -9.22
C ASN A 345 1.68 1.57 -9.51
N SER A 346 1.13 2.25 -8.50
CA SER A 346 0.69 3.63 -8.64
C SER A 346 1.87 4.56 -8.98
N ALA A 347 3.01 4.38 -8.32
CA ALA A 347 4.24 5.13 -8.59
C ALA A 347 4.77 4.85 -10.01
N ALA A 348 4.80 3.59 -10.44
CA ALA A 348 5.19 3.18 -11.78
C ALA A 348 4.29 3.80 -12.86
N ALA A 349 2.97 3.70 -12.69
CA ALA A 349 1.99 4.26 -13.61
C ALA A 349 2.09 5.78 -13.69
N LEU A 350 2.30 6.46 -12.56
CA LEU A 350 2.52 7.91 -12.53
C LEU A 350 3.81 8.30 -13.27
N HIS A 351 4.90 7.56 -13.06
CA HIS A 351 6.16 7.78 -13.77
C HIS A 351 5.99 7.57 -15.28
N GLN A 352 5.29 6.53 -15.71
CA GLN A 352 5.02 6.28 -17.13
C GLN A 352 4.20 7.40 -17.77
N LYS A 353 3.16 7.90 -17.07
CA LYS A 353 2.37 9.04 -17.54
C LYS A 353 3.21 10.31 -17.64
N ARG A 354 4.08 10.57 -16.65
CA ARG A 354 5.04 11.69 -16.67
C ARG A 354 5.98 11.60 -17.87
N THR A 355 6.63 10.45 -18.06
CA THR A 355 7.55 10.23 -19.19
C THR A 355 6.83 10.37 -20.53
N SER A 356 5.57 9.94 -20.62
CA SER A 356 4.75 10.13 -21.83
C SER A 356 4.40 11.60 -22.07
N ALA A 357 4.04 12.36 -21.03
CA ALA A 357 3.76 13.79 -21.13
C ALA A 357 4.99 14.59 -21.62
N VAL A 358 6.17 14.31 -21.07
CA VAL A 358 7.44 14.92 -21.51
C VAL A 358 7.74 14.61 -22.98
N LYS A 359 7.48 13.37 -23.42
CA LYS A 359 7.61 12.99 -24.84
C LYS A 359 6.66 13.79 -25.73
N VAL A 360 5.42 14.00 -25.31
CA VAL A 360 4.44 14.79 -26.07
C VAL A 360 4.92 16.25 -26.19
N VAL A 361 5.43 16.86 -25.11
CA VAL A 361 5.99 18.21 -25.16
C VAL A 361 7.14 18.29 -26.16
N ASN A 362 8.11 17.38 -26.09
CA ASN A 362 9.23 17.37 -27.03
C ASN A 362 8.79 17.11 -28.48
N GLN A 363 7.77 16.27 -28.71
CA GLN A 363 7.20 16.09 -30.04
C GLN A 363 6.59 17.39 -30.58
N GLN A 364 5.86 18.15 -29.75
CA GLN A 364 5.35 19.46 -30.15
C GLN A 364 6.49 20.41 -30.53
N LEU A 365 7.60 20.43 -29.80
CA LEU A 365 8.77 21.25 -30.12
C LEU A 365 9.52 20.83 -31.41
N ILE A 366 9.26 19.63 -31.95
CA ILE A 366 9.90 19.14 -33.17
C ILE A 366 9.07 19.48 -34.41
N ASN A 367 7.75 19.24 -34.37
CA ASN A 367 6.89 19.35 -35.56
C ASN A 367 5.46 19.81 -35.24
N GLY A 368 5.23 20.38 -34.06
CA GLY A 368 3.94 20.84 -33.59
C GLY A 368 3.64 22.29 -33.90
N SER A 369 2.82 22.90 -33.04
CA SER A 369 2.47 24.31 -33.08
C SER A 369 2.48 24.92 -31.69
N VAL A 370 2.47 26.26 -31.61
CA VAL A 370 2.36 27.01 -30.35
C VAL A 370 1.17 26.55 -29.51
N SER A 371 0.00 26.39 -30.14
CA SER A 371 -1.21 25.92 -29.46
C SER A 371 -1.09 24.48 -28.97
N GLY A 372 -0.46 23.60 -29.76
CA GLY A 372 -0.23 22.20 -29.39
C GLY A 372 0.78 22.06 -28.25
N LEU A 373 1.83 22.88 -28.23
CA LEU A 373 2.78 22.96 -27.12
C LEU A 373 2.07 23.40 -25.83
N LEU A 374 1.26 24.46 -25.87
CA LEU A 374 0.53 24.94 -24.69
C LEU A 374 -0.44 23.88 -24.15
N GLU A 375 -1.13 23.14 -25.03
CA GLU A 375 -1.98 22.02 -24.63
C GLU A 375 -1.17 20.89 -23.98
N ALA A 376 0.00 20.55 -24.54
CA ALA A 376 0.90 19.55 -23.97
C ALA A 376 1.43 19.94 -22.59
N LEU A 377 1.81 21.22 -22.40
CA LEU A 377 2.29 21.77 -21.13
C LEU A 377 1.22 21.76 -20.04
N ARG A 378 -0.07 21.86 -20.40
CA ARG A 378 -1.20 21.77 -19.46
C ARG A 378 -1.47 20.37 -18.94
N ASN A 379 -0.69 19.36 -19.35
CA ASN A 379 -0.84 18.02 -18.82
C ASN A 379 -0.53 17.99 -17.31
N PRO A 380 -1.47 17.56 -16.44
CA PRO A 380 -1.28 17.60 -14.98
C PRO A 380 -0.12 16.71 -14.50
N CYS A 381 0.33 15.75 -15.31
CA CYS A 381 1.47 14.91 -14.95
C CYS A 381 2.79 15.71 -14.91
N LEU A 382 2.88 16.82 -15.65
CA LEU A 382 4.07 17.68 -15.65
C LEU A 382 4.20 18.50 -14.37
N ASP A 383 3.14 18.63 -13.57
CA ASP A 383 3.17 19.33 -12.29
C ASP A 383 3.73 20.76 -12.43
N ILE A 384 3.21 21.48 -13.43
CA ILE A 384 3.46 22.90 -13.71
C ILE A 384 2.23 23.66 -13.22
N ASP A 385 2.46 24.80 -12.57
CA ASP A 385 1.38 25.67 -12.11
C ASP A 385 0.54 26.16 -13.31
N PRO A 386 -0.78 25.88 -13.34
CA PRO A 386 -1.66 26.34 -14.41
C PRO A 386 -1.70 27.87 -14.58
N GLU A 387 -1.42 28.65 -13.54
CA GLU A 387 -1.41 30.12 -13.60
C GLU A 387 -0.27 30.65 -14.49
N LEU A 388 0.82 29.90 -14.60
CA LEU A 388 1.93 30.22 -15.49
C LEU A 388 1.51 30.03 -16.95
N LEU A 389 0.70 29.01 -17.27
CA LEU A 389 0.40 28.55 -18.64
C LEU A 389 -0.65 29.41 -19.39
N THR A 390 -0.36 30.70 -19.48
CA THR A 390 -1.20 31.69 -20.17
C THR A 390 -1.09 31.60 -21.69
N THR A 391 -2.19 31.91 -22.38
CA THR A 391 -2.18 32.02 -23.84
C THR A 391 -1.29 33.17 -24.33
N PHE A 392 -1.12 34.20 -23.49
CA PHE A 392 -0.23 35.32 -23.77
C PHE A 392 1.22 34.84 -23.85
N ALA A 393 1.73 34.07 -22.88
CA ALA A 393 3.13 33.61 -22.86
C ALA A 393 3.47 32.51 -23.88
N ALA A 394 2.46 31.87 -24.50
CA ALA A 394 2.66 30.69 -25.34
C ALA A 394 3.65 30.85 -26.52
N PRO A 395 3.67 31.97 -27.27
CA PRO A 395 4.66 32.18 -28.33
C PRO A 395 6.10 32.22 -27.80
N LEU A 396 6.32 32.78 -26.60
CA LEU A 396 7.63 32.84 -25.97
C LEU A 396 8.10 31.45 -25.50
N TYR A 397 7.20 30.63 -24.92
CA TYR A 397 7.53 29.24 -24.61
C TYR A 397 7.98 28.48 -25.85
N TRP A 398 7.28 28.67 -26.97
CA TRP A 398 7.62 28.00 -28.20
C TRP A 398 9.00 28.39 -28.71
N ASP A 399 9.24 29.69 -28.93
CA ASP A 399 10.49 30.17 -29.54
C ASP A 399 11.72 29.79 -28.68
N GLU A 400 11.67 30.06 -27.38
CA GLU A 400 12.80 29.85 -26.49
C GLU A 400 13.02 28.36 -26.19
N MET A 401 11.97 27.56 -25.99
CA MET A 401 12.15 26.12 -25.76
C MET A 401 12.59 25.36 -27.02
N VAL A 402 12.22 25.83 -28.22
CA VAL A 402 12.76 25.30 -29.47
C VAL A 402 14.24 25.64 -29.59
N ALA A 403 14.63 26.88 -29.29
CA ALA A 403 16.03 27.30 -29.27
C ALA A 403 16.85 26.48 -28.25
N ASP A 404 16.39 26.38 -27.00
CA ASP A 404 17.02 25.60 -25.92
C ASP A 404 17.27 24.15 -26.35
N ARG A 405 16.28 23.51 -27.00
CA ARG A 405 16.39 22.13 -27.48
C ARG A 405 17.43 21.98 -28.58
N LEU A 406 17.48 22.94 -29.51
CA LEU A 406 18.45 22.95 -30.61
C LEU A 406 19.87 23.18 -30.09
N ASP A 407 20.06 24.12 -29.17
CA ASP A 407 21.35 24.47 -28.58
C ASP A 407 21.90 23.33 -27.70
N CYS A 408 21.03 22.67 -26.93
CA CYS A 408 21.42 21.51 -26.12
C CYS A 408 21.61 20.23 -26.94
N GLY A 409 21.10 20.16 -28.18
CA GLY A 409 21.18 18.97 -29.04
C GLY A 409 20.47 17.73 -28.48
N ARG A 410 19.53 17.89 -27.54
CA ARG A 410 18.79 16.80 -26.88
C ARG A 410 17.36 17.22 -26.56
N ASP A 411 16.51 16.23 -26.31
CA ASP A 411 15.18 16.48 -25.75
C ASP A 411 15.27 17.13 -24.37
N LEU A 412 14.32 18.03 -24.09
CA LEU A 412 14.17 18.68 -22.79
C LEU A 412 13.65 17.66 -21.76
N THR A 413 14.31 17.61 -20.61
CA THR A 413 13.85 16.83 -19.46
C THR A 413 12.66 17.51 -18.78
N LEU A 414 11.98 16.80 -17.88
CA LEU A 414 10.93 17.39 -17.05
C LEU A 414 11.43 18.62 -16.29
N ASN A 415 12.66 18.59 -15.79
CA ASN A 415 13.25 19.70 -15.06
C ASN A 415 13.50 20.90 -15.99
N ASP A 416 14.06 20.65 -17.18
CA ASP A 416 14.28 21.71 -18.18
C ASP A 416 12.96 22.40 -18.52
N ILE A 417 11.90 21.62 -18.80
CA ILE A 417 10.56 22.15 -19.11
C ILE A 417 10.02 23.02 -17.95
N LYS A 418 10.11 22.54 -16.70
CA LYS A 418 9.62 23.29 -15.54
C LYS A 418 10.38 24.61 -15.35
N VAL A 419 11.69 24.58 -15.48
CA VAL A 419 12.54 25.78 -15.35
C VAL A 419 12.25 26.77 -16.47
N SER A 420 12.19 26.31 -17.73
CA SER A 420 11.87 27.17 -18.87
C SER A 420 10.51 27.83 -18.70
N VAL A 421 9.45 27.06 -18.38
CA VAL A 421 8.12 27.66 -18.18
C VAL A 421 8.13 28.69 -17.05
N GLY A 422 8.78 28.41 -15.92
CA GLY A 422 8.89 29.38 -14.82
C GLY A 422 9.53 30.70 -15.25
N VAL A 423 10.73 30.64 -15.84
CA VAL A 423 11.48 31.83 -16.28
C VAL A 423 10.73 32.59 -17.37
N LEU A 424 10.24 31.89 -18.40
CA LEU A 424 9.58 32.52 -19.54
C LEU A 424 8.24 33.15 -19.16
N SER A 425 7.56 32.63 -18.13
CA SER A 425 6.33 33.24 -17.62
C SER A 425 6.58 34.58 -16.95
N GLU A 426 7.69 34.73 -16.22
CA GLU A 426 8.09 36.01 -15.61
C GLU A 426 8.49 37.05 -16.67
N ILE A 427 9.15 36.61 -17.74
CA ILE A 427 9.45 37.47 -18.90
C ILE A 427 8.15 37.93 -19.58
N ALA A 428 7.19 37.02 -19.76
CA ALA A 428 5.88 37.36 -20.30
C ALA A 428 5.11 38.31 -19.36
N HIS A 429 5.22 38.14 -18.03
CA HIS A 429 4.64 39.06 -17.05
C HIS A 429 5.23 40.47 -17.17
N LEU A 430 6.56 40.60 -17.28
CA LEU A 430 7.21 41.89 -17.57
C LEU A 430 6.69 42.49 -18.87
N THR A 431 6.56 41.69 -19.93
CA THR A 431 6.01 42.17 -21.21
C THR A 431 4.57 42.66 -21.08
N SER A 432 3.73 41.95 -20.32
CA SER A 432 2.37 42.42 -20.01
C SER A 432 2.35 43.69 -19.18
N ALA A 433 3.30 43.88 -18.26
CA ALA A 433 3.46 45.12 -17.51
C ALA A 433 3.86 46.29 -18.43
N ILE A 434 4.72 46.03 -19.41
CA ILE A 434 5.09 47.00 -20.46
C ILE A 434 3.86 47.41 -21.27
N ASP A 435 3.03 46.45 -21.68
CA ASP A 435 1.78 46.70 -22.42
C ASP A 435 0.78 47.56 -21.61
N SER A 436 0.88 47.57 -20.27
CA SER A 436 0.04 48.43 -19.40
C SER A 436 0.45 49.90 -19.40
N GLY A 437 1.68 50.21 -19.82
CA GLY A 437 2.26 51.57 -19.78
C GLY A 437 2.51 52.14 -18.37
N ASN A 438 2.24 51.37 -17.31
CA ASN A 438 2.46 51.81 -15.94
C ASN A 438 3.93 51.58 -15.51
N LEU A 439 4.68 52.68 -15.39
CA LEU A 439 6.10 52.68 -15.02
C LEU A 439 6.40 52.01 -13.67
N GLU A 440 5.46 52.07 -12.72
CA GLU A 440 5.62 51.37 -11.44
C GLU A 440 5.57 49.86 -11.61
N ASN A 441 4.58 49.36 -12.36
CA ASN A 441 4.43 47.93 -12.63
C ASN A 441 5.60 47.38 -13.47
N ILE A 442 6.04 48.11 -14.51
CA ILE A 442 7.17 47.72 -15.35
C ILE A 442 8.44 47.58 -14.51
N TRP A 443 8.71 48.58 -13.67
CA TRP A 443 9.90 48.55 -12.82
C TRP A 443 9.87 47.43 -11.80
N THR A 444 8.73 47.21 -11.14
CA THR A 444 8.58 46.11 -10.18
C THR A 444 8.84 44.76 -10.85
N ALA A 445 8.20 44.51 -12.01
CA ALA A 445 8.40 43.29 -12.77
C ALA A 445 9.85 43.12 -13.27
N LEU A 446 10.51 44.21 -13.69
CA LEU A 446 11.91 44.18 -14.12
C LEU A 446 12.85 43.86 -12.97
N MET A 447 12.60 44.44 -11.78
CA MET A 447 13.39 44.18 -10.59
C MET A 447 13.22 42.73 -10.13
N GLU A 448 12.00 42.21 -10.09
CA GLU A 448 11.72 40.80 -9.78
C GLU A 448 12.42 39.85 -10.75
N LEU A 449 12.30 40.12 -12.06
CA LEU A 449 12.96 39.33 -13.10
C LEU A 449 14.50 39.42 -13.04
N SER A 450 15.05 40.59 -12.66
CA SER A 450 16.50 40.77 -12.51
C SER A 450 17.11 39.89 -11.43
N VAL A 451 16.36 39.56 -10.38
CA VAL A 451 16.81 38.62 -9.33
C VAL A 451 16.91 37.20 -9.89
N LEU A 452 15.96 36.83 -10.77
CA LEU A 452 15.89 35.50 -11.38
C LEU A 452 16.98 35.30 -12.45
N LEU A 453 17.11 36.24 -13.39
CA LEU A 453 17.99 36.15 -14.55
C LEU A 453 19.37 36.78 -14.35
N ARG A 454 19.55 37.57 -13.28
CA ARG A 454 20.80 38.28 -12.96
C ARG A 454 21.31 39.17 -14.09
N PHE A 455 20.43 40.04 -14.60
CA PHE A 455 20.82 41.01 -15.63
C PHE A 455 22.02 41.85 -15.19
N GLU A 456 22.97 42.03 -16.09
CA GLU A 456 24.19 42.81 -15.84
C GLU A 456 23.91 44.30 -16.04
N GLY A 457 24.47 45.14 -15.16
CA GLY A 457 24.45 46.59 -15.32
C GLY A 457 23.12 47.29 -15.03
N LEU A 458 22.15 46.63 -14.38
CA LEU A 458 20.89 47.29 -14.03
C LEU A 458 21.09 48.32 -12.89
N GLU A 459 20.95 49.61 -13.19
CA GLU A 459 21.14 50.70 -12.23
C GLU A 459 19.82 51.32 -11.75
N PRO A 460 19.47 51.26 -10.45
CA PRO A 460 18.20 51.81 -9.95
C PRO A 460 17.96 53.30 -10.25
N GLY A 461 19.02 54.08 -10.48
CA GLY A 461 18.94 55.49 -10.85
C GLY A 461 18.40 55.75 -12.26
N LEU A 462 18.46 54.76 -13.15
CA LEU A 462 18.04 54.86 -14.57
C LEU A 462 16.66 54.23 -14.83
N ARG A 463 15.86 54.05 -13.77
CA ARG A 463 14.52 53.43 -13.80
C ARG A 463 13.65 53.93 -14.95
N MET A 464 13.55 55.25 -15.12
CA MET A 464 12.67 55.87 -16.12
C MET A 464 13.13 55.55 -17.54
N GLN A 465 14.45 55.57 -17.75
CA GLN A 465 15.09 55.27 -19.03
C GLN A 465 14.92 53.80 -19.40
N TYR A 466 15.08 52.85 -18.47
CA TYR A 466 14.85 51.44 -18.75
C TYR A 466 13.38 51.15 -19.07
N CYS A 467 12.44 51.71 -18.31
CA CYS A 467 11.01 51.53 -18.60
C CYS A 467 10.65 52.07 -19.99
N SER A 468 11.16 53.27 -20.34
CA SER A 468 10.97 53.87 -21.66
C SER A 468 11.61 53.04 -22.78
N GLY A 469 12.84 52.56 -22.56
CA GLY A 469 13.56 51.69 -23.49
C GLY A 469 12.83 50.38 -23.75
N LEU A 470 12.34 49.70 -22.71
CA LEU A 470 11.59 48.45 -22.82
C LEU A 470 10.25 48.65 -23.55
N MET A 471 9.54 49.76 -23.29
CA MET A 471 8.34 50.14 -24.06
C MET A 471 8.66 50.36 -25.54
N ALA A 472 9.81 50.96 -25.86
CA ALA A 472 10.25 51.15 -27.24
C ALA A 472 10.62 49.81 -27.90
N CYS A 473 11.35 48.92 -27.21
CA CYS A 473 11.66 47.56 -27.69
C CYS A 473 10.39 46.77 -27.98
N ARG A 474 9.41 46.79 -27.06
CA ARG A 474 8.12 46.13 -27.25
C ARG A 474 7.33 46.72 -28.42
N SER A 475 7.29 48.04 -28.56
CA SER A 475 6.62 48.71 -29.68
C SER A 475 7.27 48.34 -31.01
N TYR A 476 8.60 48.23 -31.05
CA TYR A 476 9.33 47.81 -32.24
C TYR A 476 9.01 46.36 -32.63
N LYS A 477 9.03 45.43 -31.66
CA LYS A 477 8.72 44.01 -31.89
C LYS A 477 7.27 43.77 -32.34
N LEU A 478 6.34 44.68 -32.00
CA LEU A 478 4.96 44.68 -32.49
C LEU A 478 4.82 45.23 -33.93
N LEU A 479 5.77 46.04 -34.39
CA LEU A 479 5.80 46.58 -35.76
C LEU A 479 6.49 45.63 -36.74
N GLU A 480 7.42 44.81 -36.24
CA GLU A 480 7.98 43.71 -37.02
C GLU A 480 6.94 42.58 -37.15
N ASP A 481 6.76 42.07 -38.37
CA ASP A 481 5.88 40.94 -38.69
C ASP A 481 6.54 39.61 -38.24
N VAL A 482 6.84 39.50 -36.95
CA VAL A 482 7.47 38.32 -36.31
C VAL A 482 6.45 37.49 -35.53
N ASP A 483 6.64 36.16 -35.57
CA ASP A 483 5.73 35.19 -34.97
C ASP A 483 5.62 35.33 -33.43
N CYS A 484 6.71 35.67 -32.75
CA CYS A 484 6.72 36.00 -31.32
C CYS A 484 6.98 37.50 -31.12
N THR A 485 5.98 38.21 -30.60
CA THR A 485 6.11 39.64 -30.32
C THR A 485 6.59 39.94 -28.89
N ILE A 486 6.63 38.94 -28.02
CA ILE A 486 6.97 39.06 -26.59
C ILE A 486 8.48 39.22 -26.45
N LEU A 487 8.95 40.08 -25.54
CA LEU A 487 10.38 40.24 -25.31
C LEU A 487 10.99 38.95 -24.78
N ASN A 488 12.21 38.60 -25.17
CA ASN A 488 12.98 37.54 -24.54
C ASN A 488 14.08 38.09 -23.63
N SER A 489 14.87 37.21 -23.01
CA SER A 489 15.93 37.60 -22.08
C SER A 489 17.02 38.44 -22.74
N ALA A 490 17.35 38.15 -24.00
CA ALA A 490 18.34 38.91 -24.77
C ALA A 490 17.83 40.33 -25.09
N ASP A 491 16.56 40.47 -25.52
CA ASP A 491 15.94 41.78 -25.78
C ASP A 491 16.04 42.70 -24.55
N ILE A 492 15.80 42.15 -23.35
CA ILE A 492 15.82 42.89 -22.09
C ILE A 492 17.26 43.29 -21.72
N GLN A 493 18.22 42.36 -21.81
CA GLN A 493 19.62 42.66 -21.50
C GLN A 493 20.21 43.68 -22.48
N ASP A 494 19.89 43.57 -23.77
CA ASP A 494 20.33 44.53 -24.79
C ASP A 494 19.73 45.92 -24.56
N CYS A 495 18.48 46.00 -24.12
CA CYS A 495 17.87 47.26 -23.72
C CYS A 495 18.61 47.91 -22.53
N ILE A 496 18.97 47.13 -21.50
CA ILE A 496 19.72 47.62 -20.34
C ILE A 496 21.09 48.15 -20.79
N ASN A 497 21.82 47.36 -21.58
CA ASN A 497 23.13 47.74 -22.12
C ASN A 497 23.07 49.04 -22.93
N LEU A 498 22.03 49.20 -23.76
CA LEU A 498 21.85 50.38 -24.60
C LEU A 498 21.54 51.65 -23.78
N VAL A 499 20.71 51.54 -22.74
CA VAL A 499 20.39 52.66 -21.86
C VAL A 499 21.64 53.12 -21.11
N ASN A 500 22.43 52.17 -20.57
CA ASN A 500 23.68 52.49 -19.87
C ASN A 500 24.69 53.18 -20.78
N ALA A 501 24.91 52.64 -21.99
CA ALA A 501 25.86 53.21 -22.94
C ALA A 501 25.53 54.64 -23.35
N LYS A 502 24.24 55.01 -23.37
CA LYS A 502 23.78 56.37 -23.66
C LYS A 502 24.05 57.34 -22.52
N GLU A 503 23.86 56.92 -21.27
CA GLU A 503 24.09 57.75 -20.08
C GLU A 503 25.58 57.96 -19.81
N GLU A 504 26.43 56.97 -20.10
CA GLU A 504 27.88 57.10 -19.99
C GLU A 504 28.53 57.96 -21.10
N GLY A 505 27.75 58.43 -22.07
CA GLY A 505 28.25 59.26 -23.18
C GLY A 505 29.08 58.51 -24.23
N TRP A 506 29.07 57.16 -24.21
CA TRP A 506 29.76 56.30 -25.17
C TRP A 506 29.00 56.18 -26.50
N VAL A 507 28.80 57.30 -27.21
CA VAL A 507 28.51 57.23 -28.65
C VAL A 507 29.83 57.16 -29.40
N SER A 508 30.52 56.02 -29.30
CA SER A 508 31.63 55.71 -30.20
C SER A 508 31.06 55.09 -31.48
N GLN A 509 31.56 55.56 -32.63
CA GLN A 509 31.16 55.17 -33.99
C GLN A 509 31.17 53.65 -34.27
N THR A 510 31.68 52.84 -33.36
CA THR A 510 31.67 51.36 -33.42
C THR A 510 30.26 50.76 -33.29
N LEU A 511 29.33 51.41 -32.58
CA LEU A 511 27.94 50.93 -32.44
C LEU A 511 27.13 51.06 -33.74
N GLN A 512 27.53 51.94 -34.67
CA GLN A 512 26.86 52.04 -35.97
C GLN A 512 27.01 50.75 -36.79
N GLN A 513 28.12 50.02 -36.67
CA GLN A 513 28.34 48.77 -37.43
C GLN A 513 27.73 47.53 -36.76
N GLY A 514 27.59 47.51 -35.43
CA GLY A 514 26.87 46.45 -34.70
C GLY A 514 25.34 46.58 -34.79
N CYS A 515 24.83 47.81 -34.65
CA CYS A 515 23.39 48.09 -34.75
C CYS A 515 22.83 47.87 -36.16
N LEU A 516 23.62 48.01 -37.23
CA LEU A 516 23.17 47.75 -38.61
C LEU A 516 22.82 46.29 -38.90
N ARG A 517 23.18 45.33 -38.02
CA ARG A 517 22.75 43.93 -38.12
C ARG A 517 21.54 43.58 -37.26
N LEU A 518 21.20 44.38 -36.26
CA LEU A 518 20.16 44.07 -35.25
C LEU A 518 18.98 45.06 -35.24
N PHE A 519 19.13 46.27 -35.77
CA PHE A 519 18.04 47.24 -35.88
C PHE A 519 18.18 48.09 -37.16
N PRO A 520 17.22 48.09 -38.10
CA PRO A 520 17.16 49.05 -39.19
C PRO A 520 17.03 50.47 -38.61
N HIS A 521 17.50 51.46 -39.37
CA HIS A 521 17.62 52.88 -39.02
C HIS A 521 16.45 53.57 -38.25
N GLY A 522 15.25 52.98 -38.21
CA GLY A 522 14.08 53.52 -37.50
C GLY A 522 14.14 53.42 -35.97
N CYS A 523 14.82 52.43 -35.40
CA CYS A 523 14.83 52.23 -33.93
C CYS A 523 15.63 53.32 -33.18
N VAL A 524 16.68 53.83 -33.81
CA VAL A 524 17.47 54.97 -33.29
C VAL A 524 16.65 56.26 -33.34
N GLN A 525 15.81 56.45 -34.36
CA GLN A 525 14.99 57.65 -34.53
C GLN A 525 13.80 57.69 -33.55
N LEU A 526 13.17 56.54 -33.24
CA LEU A 526 12.07 56.47 -32.28
C LEU A 526 12.55 56.67 -30.83
N LEU A 527 13.71 56.13 -30.46
CA LEU A 527 14.35 56.40 -29.17
C LEU A 527 14.83 57.86 -29.03
N GLN A 528 15.09 58.56 -30.13
CA GLN A 528 15.39 60.00 -30.13
C GLN A 528 14.13 60.88 -30.04
N ALA A 529 12.96 60.35 -30.43
CA ALA A 529 11.68 61.07 -30.41
C ALA A 529 10.87 60.87 -29.11
N ALA A 530 11.22 59.86 -28.31
CA ALA A 530 10.60 59.55 -27.02
C ALA A 530 11.24 60.30 -25.82
N HIS A 531 12.33 61.05 -26.06
CA HIS A 531 12.86 62.08 -25.16
C HIS A 531 12.27 63.44 -25.53
#